data_AF-A0A1V5MWI6-F1
#
_entry.id   AF-A0A1V5MWI6-F1
#
_cell.length_a   1.000
_cell.length_b   1.000
_cell.length_c   1.000
_cell.angle_alpha   90.00
_cell.angle_beta   90.00
_cell.angle_gamma   90.00
#
_symmetry.space_group_name_H-M   'P 1'
#
loop_
_entity.id
_entity.type
_entity.pdbx_description
1 polymer ?
#
loop_
_entity_poly.entity_id
_entity_poly.type
_entity_poly.pdbx_seq_one_letter_code
_entity_poly.pdbx_strand_id
1 'polypeptide(L)'
;MNSLYTIDFLKGEGIPAKSRPGQIVRSSLPFLVLVIGALVLAGSYISNGVMLEQLQAKLASYTEEGEWGEITHFLQENQQQQKALQGILAEVSQSVSYHRQWTGILVGVIEVLPEELLLNRVEVQRQSVREKETDADGKPVDVIWYQYTLKIGTESSQGLEANAVIQEFVQTLRASDFLASVIDEISVVSRQNDNNNHMQYQIDCVFKRARSDSGR
;
A
#
# COMPACT_ATOMS: atom_id res chain seq x y z
N MET A 1 -36.36 -46.86 -69.30
CA MET A 1 -37.74 -46.55 -68.92
C MET A 1 -38.25 -45.40 -69.78
N ASN A 2 -39.29 -45.70 -70.56
CA ASN A 2 -40.29 -44.89 -71.27
C ASN A 2 -39.81 -43.76 -72.21
N SER A 3 -39.64 -44.11 -73.49
CA SER A 3 -39.62 -43.16 -74.62
C SER A 3 -41.04 -42.69 -74.94
N LEU A 4 -41.28 -41.38 -74.85
CA LEU A 4 -42.53 -40.74 -75.23
C LEU A 4 -42.59 -40.64 -76.76
N TYR A 5 -43.48 -41.44 -77.38
CA TYR A 5 -43.72 -41.41 -78.82
C TYR A 5 -44.75 -40.33 -79.13
N THR A 6 -44.38 -39.35 -79.96
CA THR A 6 -45.34 -38.38 -80.49
C THR A 6 -45.88 -38.96 -81.81
N ILE A 7 -47.17 -39.29 -81.82
CA ILE A 7 -47.84 -39.88 -82.98
C ILE A 7 -48.42 -38.72 -83.80
N ASP A 8 -47.93 -38.55 -85.01
CA ASP A 8 -48.54 -37.67 -86.01
C ASP A 8 -49.59 -38.46 -86.78
N PHE A 9 -50.87 -38.12 -86.58
CA PHE A 9 -52.02 -38.87 -87.08
C PHE A 9 -52.25 -38.75 -88.59
N LEU A 10 -51.43 -37.97 -89.31
CA LEU A 10 -51.63 -37.70 -90.75
C LEU A 10 -50.75 -38.52 -91.70
N LYS A 11 -49.75 -39.29 -91.21
CA LYS A 11 -48.87 -40.08 -92.09
C LYS A 11 -48.47 -41.49 -91.65
N GLY A 12 -48.92 -41.99 -90.50
CA GLY A 12 -48.83 -43.43 -90.18
C GLY A 12 -47.41 -44.02 -90.13
N GLU A 13 -46.35 -43.21 -90.12
CA GLU A 13 -44.97 -43.66 -89.93
C GLU A 13 -44.36 -42.97 -88.72
N GLY A 14 -43.90 -43.78 -87.75
CA GLY A 14 -43.23 -43.30 -86.55
C GLY A 14 -41.80 -42.88 -86.86
N ILE A 15 -41.54 -41.56 -86.87
CA ILE A 15 -40.18 -41.05 -87.01
C ILE A 15 -39.50 -41.08 -85.62
N PRO A 16 -38.39 -41.83 -85.44
CA PRO A 16 -37.68 -41.82 -84.17
C PRO A 16 -37.06 -40.43 -83.94
N ALA A 17 -37.43 -39.79 -82.83
CA ALA A 17 -36.78 -38.55 -82.41
C ALA A 17 -35.28 -38.83 -82.20
N LYS A 18 -34.44 -38.30 -83.10
CA LYS A 18 -32.97 -38.44 -83.01
C LYS A 18 -32.49 -37.85 -81.69
N SER A 19 -32.17 -38.71 -80.73
CA SER A 19 -31.54 -38.31 -79.49
C SER A 19 -30.15 -37.76 -79.81
N ARG A 20 -29.90 -36.49 -79.45
CA ARG A 20 -28.58 -35.85 -79.56
C ARG A 20 -27.97 -35.77 -78.15
N PRO A 21 -27.41 -36.86 -77.61
CA PRO A 21 -26.92 -36.90 -76.24
C PRO A 21 -25.86 -35.83 -75.96
N GLY A 22 -25.03 -35.47 -76.94
CA GLY A 22 -24.03 -34.41 -76.81
C GLY A 22 -24.59 -32.99 -76.61
N GLN A 23 -25.82 -32.71 -77.08
CA GLN A 23 -26.47 -31.40 -76.89
C GLN A 23 -27.04 -31.26 -75.48
N ILE A 24 -27.55 -32.36 -74.90
CA ILE A 24 -28.11 -32.37 -73.53
C ILE A 24 -26.99 -32.17 -72.50
N VAL A 25 -25.83 -32.83 -72.70
CA VAL A 25 -24.66 -32.68 -71.82
C VAL A 25 -24.09 -31.25 -71.84
N ARG A 26 -24.08 -30.58 -73.00
CA ARG A 26 -23.65 -29.17 -73.07
C ARG A 26 -24.61 -28.21 -72.38
N SER A 27 -25.91 -28.49 -72.41
CA SER A 27 -26.93 -27.62 -71.80
C SER A 27 -27.01 -27.76 -70.28
N SER A 28 -26.58 -28.89 -69.70
CA SER A 28 -26.59 -29.12 -68.24
C SER A 28 -25.31 -28.67 -67.53
N LEU A 29 -24.25 -28.39 -68.28
CA LEU A 29 -22.96 -27.92 -67.76
C LEU A 29 -23.04 -26.66 -66.84
N PRO A 30 -23.80 -25.60 -67.17
CA PRO A 30 -23.88 -24.43 -66.29
C PRO A 30 -24.60 -24.72 -64.96
N PHE A 31 -25.57 -25.65 -64.94
CA PHE A 31 -26.26 -26.04 -63.72
C PHE A 31 -25.32 -26.76 -62.74
N LEU A 32 -24.40 -27.58 -63.26
CA LEU A 32 -23.43 -28.30 -62.42
C LEU A 32 -22.53 -27.32 -61.63
N VAL A 33 -22.07 -26.25 -62.29
CA VAL A 33 -21.22 -25.22 -61.67
C VAL A 33 -21.97 -24.51 -60.53
N LEU A 34 -23.25 -24.20 -60.74
CA LEU A 34 -24.09 -23.57 -59.71
C LEU A 34 -24.30 -24.49 -58.49
N VAL A 35 -24.53 -25.78 -58.72
CA VAL A 35 -24.70 -26.76 -57.63
C VAL A 35 -23.41 -26.92 -56.82
N ILE A 36 -22.26 -27.01 -57.49
CA ILE A 36 -20.96 -27.10 -56.80
C ILE A 36 -20.68 -25.81 -56.03
N GLY A 37 -20.95 -24.64 -56.62
CA GLY A 37 -20.79 -23.35 -55.94
C GLY A 37 -21.66 -23.24 -54.69
N ALA A 38 -22.92 -23.68 -54.76
CA ALA A 38 -23.82 -23.69 -53.61
C ALA A 38 -23.34 -24.62 -52.48
N LEU A 39 -22.80 -25.80 -52.82
CA LEU A 39 -22.24 -26.74 -51.84
C LEU A 39 -20.99 -26.18 -51.15
N VAL A 40 -20.10 -25.53 -51.89
CA VAL A 40 -18.89 -24.90 -51.33
C VAL A 40 -19.27 -23.75 -50.40
N LEU A 41 -20.23 -22.90 -50.79
CA LEU A 41 -20.72 -21.80 -49.97
C LEU A 41 -21.43 -22.31 -48.70
N ALA A 42 -22.28 -23.33 -48.82
CA ALA A 42 -22.94 -23.94 -47.66
C ALA A 42 -21.94 -24.59 -46.70
N GLY A 43 -20.94 -25.31 -47.23
CA GLY A 43 -19.87 -25.90 -46.42
C GLY A 43 -19.04 -24.84 -45.69
N SER A 44 -18.68 -23.76 -46.38
CA SER A 44 -17.96 -22.64 -45.78
C SER A 44 -18.81 -21.90 -44.73
N TYR A 45 -20.12 -21.75 -44.97
CA TYR A 45 -21.02 -21.12 -44.02
C TYR A 45 -21.14 -21.92 -42.72
N ILE A 46 -21.26 -23.25 -42.81
CA ILE A 46 -21.31 -24.14 -41.65
C ILE A 46 -19.97 -24.15 -40.90
N SER A 47 -18.83 -24.22 -41.60
CA SER A 47 -17.52 -24.19 -40.94
C SER A 47 -17.26 -22.86 -40.24
N ASN A 48 -17.70 -21.75 -40.83
CA ASN A 48 -17.56 -20.43 -40.25
C ASN A 48 -18.47 -20.24 -39.02
N GLY A 49 -19.66 -20.85 -39.01
CA GLY A 49 -20.56 -20.86 -37.85
C GLY A 49 -19.94 -21.55 -36.62
N VAL A 50 -19.36 -22.73 -36.80
CA VAL A 50 -18.72 -23.49 -35.69
C VAL A 50 -17.47 -22.78 -35.18
N MET A 51 -16.70 -22.13 -36.07
CA MET A 51 -15.54 -21.34 -35.67
C MET A 51 -15.94 -20.10 -34.87
N LEU A 52 -17.05 -19.45 -35.23
CA LEU A 52 -17.59 -18.29 -34.51
C LEU A 52 -18.08 -18.66 -33.11
N GLU A 53 -18.78 -19.80 -32.95
CA GLU A 53 -19.24 -20.27 -31.64
C GLU A 53 -18.08 -20.62 -30.71
N GLN A 54 -17.02 -21.25 -31.24
CA GLN A 54 -15.81 -21.53 -30.46
C GLN A 54 -15.05 -20.27 -30.06
N LEU A 55 -14.96 -19.28 -30.96
CA LEU A 55 -14.38 -17.98 -30.64
C LEU A 55 -15.22 -17.22 -29.60
N GLN A 56 -16.55 -17.29 -29.69
CA GLN A 56 -17.45 -16.63 -28.76
C GLN A 56 -17.42 -17.29 -27.37
N ALA A 57 -17.36 -18.62 -27.30
CA ALA A 57 -17.16 -19.34 -26.04
C ALA A 57 -15.81 -19.02 -25.39
N LYS A 58 -14.76 -18.88 -26.21
CA LYS A 58 -13.42 -18.50 -25.74
C LYS A 58 -13.37 -17.04 -25.29
N LEU A 59 -14.05 -16.13 -26.00
CA LEU A 59 -14.20 -14.73 -25.60
C LEU A 59 -14.99 -14.60 -24.30
N ALA A 60 -16.08 -15.37 -24.14
CA ALA A 60 -16.87 -15.40 -22.91
C ALA A 60 -16.05 -15.88 -21.69
N SER A 61 -15.21 -16.91 -21.87
CA SER A 61 -14.32 -17.37 -20.79
C SER A 61 -13.23 -16.36 -20.45
N TYR A 62 -12.70 -15.60 -21.43
CA TYR A 62 -11.72 -14.54 -21.16
C TYR A 62 -12.33 -13.31 -20.47
N THR A 63 -13.57 -12.95 -20.79
CA THR A 63 -14.27 -11.84 -20.12
C THR A 63 -14.64 -12.19 -18.68
N GLU A 64 -15.06 -13.43 -18.42
CA GLU A 64 -15.43 -13.84 -17.06
C GLU A 64 -14.18 -13.99 -16.17
N GLU A 65 -13.13 -14.70 -16.61
CA GLU A 65 -11.92 -14.88 -15.79
C GLU A 65 -11.04 -13.62 -15.70
N GLY A 66 -11.01 -12.79 -16.76
CA GLY A 66 -10.22 -11.57 -16.82
C GLY A 66 -10.78 -10.44 -15.96
N GLU A 67 -12.10 -10.23 -15.97
CA GLU A 67 -12.73 -9.16 -15.17
C GLU A 67 -12.63 -9.46 -13.66
N TRP A 68 -12.85 -10.70 -13.23
CA TRP A 68 -12.69 -11.06 -11.81
C TRP A 68 -11.23 -11.05 -11.37
N GLY A 69 -10.28 -11.44 -12.23
CA GLY A 69 -8.85 -11.38 -11.96
C GLY A 69 -8.32 -9.96 -11.78
N GLU A 70 -8.71 -9.05 -12.67
CA GLU A 70 -8.34 -7.62 -12.57
C GLU A 70 -9.02 -6.94 -11.38
N ILE A 71 -10.29 -7.23 -11.10
CA ILE A 71 -11.01 -6.67 -9.95
C ILE A 71 -10.41 -7.16 -8.63
N THR A 72 -10.06 -8.44 -8.51
CA THR A 72 -9.45 -8.99 -7.29
C THR A 72 -8.03 -8.48 -7.07
N HIS A 73 -7.23 -8.34 -8.14
CA HIS A 73 -5.91 -7.73 -8.08
C HIS A 73 -6.00 -6.26 -7.65
N PHE A 74 -6.91 -5.49 -8.24
CA PHE A 74 -7.13 -4.08 -7.91
C PHE A 74 -7.62 -3.88 -6.47
N LEU A 75 -8.48 -4.77 -5.96
CA LEU A 75 -8.91 -4.77 -4.56
C LEU A 75 -7.77 -5.09 -3.59
N GLN A 76 -6.91 -6.05 -3.94
CA GLN A 76 -5.76 -6.45 -3.13
C GLN A 76 -4.70 -5.34 -3.07
N GLU A 77 -4.42 -4.69 -4.21
CA GLU A 77 -3.55 -3.50 -4.26
C GLU A 77 -4.13 -2.34 -3.46
N ASN A 78 -5.43 -2.06 -3.57
CA ASN A 78 -6.08 -1.02 -2.77
C ASN A 78 -6.03 -1.32 -1.27
N GLN A 79 -6.24 -2.57 -0.86
CA GLN A 79 -6.11 -2.96 0.54
C GLN A 79 -4.69 -2.82 1.06
N GLN A 80 -3.68 -3.16 0.25
CA GLN A 80 -2.28 -2.95 0.61
C GLN A 80 -1.95 -1.46 0.72
N GLN A 81 -2.42 -0.64 -0.22
CA GLN A 81 -2.25 0.82 -0.17
C GLN A 81 -2.97 1.42 1.03
N GLN A 82 -4.19 0.99 1.35
CA GLN A 82 -4.91 1.42 2.55
C GLN A 82 -4.14 1.05 3.82
N LYS A 83 -3.60 -0.17 3.92
CA LYS A 83 -2.79 -0.58 5.08
C LYS A 83 -1.50 0.23 5.18
N ALA A 84 -0.83 0.50 4.07
CA ALA A 84 0.35 1.34 4.03
C ALA A 84 0.04 2.78 4.46
N LEU A 85 -1.07 3.36 3.98
CA LEU A 85 -1.54 4.68 4.37
C LEU A 85 -1.95 4.72 5.85
N GLN A 86 -2.61 3.68 6.37
CA GLN A 86 -2.92 3.56 7.79
C GLN A 86 -1.65 3.47 8.64
N GLY A 87 -0.63 2.73 8.19
CA GLY A 87 0.67 2.68 8.84
C GLY A 87 1.35 4.05 8.88
N ILE A 88 1.40 4.75 7.75
CA ILE A 88 1.95 6.10 7.66
C ILE A 88 1.15 7.09 8.53
N LEU A 89 -0.18 7.03 8.52
CA LEU A 89 -1.02 7.87 9.35
C LEU A 89 -0.86 7.57 10.84
N ALA A 90 -0.66 6.30 11.21
CA ALA A 90 -0.33 5.91 12.57
C ALA A 90 1.05 6.45 12.99
N GLU A 91 2.06 6.34 12.13
CA GLU A 91 3.41 6.90 12.37
C GLU A 91 3.39 8.43 12.47
N VAL A 92 2.62 9.10 11.60
CA VAL A 92 2.44 10.56 11.63
C VAL A 92 1.67 10.97 12.87
N SER A 93 0.56 10.30 13.20
CA SER A 93 -0.23 10.54 14.42
C SER A 93 0.61 10.35 15.67
N GLN A 94 1.40 9.28 15.72
CA GLN A 94 2.30 8.98 16.82
C GLN A 94 3.41 10.04 16.92
N SER A 95 3.99 10.47 15.79
CA SER A 95 5.01 11.52 15.74
C SER A 95 4.47 12.90 16.14
N VAL A 96 3.22 13.23 15.76
CA VAL A 96 2.50 14.45 16.16
C VAL A 96 2.15 14.40 17.65
N SER A 97 1.71 13.25 18.16
CA SER A 97 1.43 13.05 19.58
C SER A 97 2.70 13.22 20.41
N TYR A 98 3.82 12.61 19.98
CA TYR A 98 5.12 12.81 20.63
C TYR A 98 5.57 14.27 20.57
N HIS A 99 5.52 14.93 19.40
CA HIS A 99 5.87 16.36 19.30
C HIS A 99 5.02 17.23 20.23
N ARG A 100 3.71 16.97 20.30
CA ARG A 100 2.79 17.71 21.18
C ARG A 100 3.11 17.53 22.67
N GLN A 101 3.60 16.36 23.07
CA GLN A 101 4.04 16.08 24.44
C GLN A 101 5.33 16.83 24.79
N TRP A 102 6.25 16.99 23.84
CA TRP A 102 7.53 17.66 24.08
C TRP A 102 7.46 19.18 24.03
N THR A 103 6.56 19.78 23.25
CA THR A 103 6.46 21.25 23.15
C THR A 103 6.30 21.92 24.51
N GLY A 104 5.40 21.41 25.38
CA GLY A 104 5.19 21.99 26.71
C GLY A 104 6.42 21.86 27.61
N ILE A 105 7.13 20.73 27.53
CA ILE A 105 8.36 20.48 28.28
C ILE A 105 9.47 21.43 27.82
N LEU A 106 9.64 21.59 26.51
CA LEU A 106 10.64 22.50 25.94
C LEU A 106 10.36 23.96 26.30
N VAL A 107 9.10 24.38 26.25
CA VAL A 107 8.69 25.72 26.69
C VAL A 107 9.04 25.92 28.16
N GLY A 108 8.68 24.98 29.05
CA GLY A 108 9.01 25.07 30.47
C GLY A 108 10.51 25.11 30.75
N VAL A 109 11.33 24.44 29.95
CA VAL A 109 12.80 24.51 30.05
C VAL A 109 13.33 25.89 29.62
N ILE A 110 12.81 26.44 28.52
CA ILE A 110 13.22 27.75 28.00
C ILE A 110 12.79 28.89 28.93
N GLU A 111 11.59 28.83 29.50
CA GLU A 111 11.07 29.83 30.45
C GLU A 111 11.92 29.93 31.73
N VAL A 112 12.57 28.82 32.09
CA VAL A 112 13.41 28.70 33.30
C VAL A 112 14.91 28.91 32.97
N LEU A 113 15.26 29.06 31.69
CA LEU A 113 16.65 29.21 31.26
C LEU A 113 17.22 30.57 31.69
N PRO A 114 18.31 30.62 32.46
CA PRO A 114 19.00 31.86 32.79
C PRO A 114 19.59 32.55 31.55
N GLU A 115 19.62 33.87 31.54
CA GLU A 115 20.16 34.66 30.41
C GLU A 115 21.66 34.42 30.19
N GLU A 116 22.36 33.96 31.22
CA GLU A 116 23.79 33.66 31.23
C GLU A 116 24.14 32.30 30.60
N LEU A 117 23.13 31.47 30.32
CA LEU A 117 23.30 30.15 29.70
C LEU A 117 22.80 30.14 28.26
N LEU A 118 23.67 29.68 27.37
CA LEU A 118 23.33 29.43 25.97
C LEU A 118 22.94 27.96 25.81
N LEU A 119 21.74 27.72 25.29
CA LEU A 119 21.29 26.38 24.95
C LEU A 119 21.90 25.97 23.60
N ASN A 120 22.82 25.00 23.60
CA ASN A 120 23.51 24.57 22.39
C ASN A 120 22.89 23.30 21.76
N ARG A 121 22.31 22.44 22.59
CA ARG A 121 21.80 21.13 22.18
C ARG A 121 20.61 20.73 23.03
N VAL A 122 19.59 20.21 22.36
CA VAL A 122 18.48 19.54 23.03
C VAL A 122 18.22 18.23 22.32
N GLU A 123 18.26 17.13 23.05
CA GLU A 123 18.02 15.79 22.50
C GLU A 123 17.10 15.01 23.42
N VAL A 124 16.13 14.31 22.84
CA VAL A 124 15.25 13.39 23.57
C VAL A 124 15.67 11.97 23.22
N GLN A 125 15.98 11.18 24.25
CA GLN A 125 16.25 9.77 24.11
C GLN A 125 15.12 8.96 24.73
N ARG A 126 14.65 7.94 24.01
CA ARG A 126 13.65 6.98 24.49
C ARG A 126 14.32 5.64 24.74
N GLN A 127 14.16 5.11 25.95
CA GLN A 127 14.60 3.78 26.33
C GLN A 127 13.37 2.91 26.63
N SER A 128 13.38 1.68 26.14
CA SER A 128 12.35 0.67 26.46
C SER A 128 12.91 -0.34 27.43
N VAL A 129 12.27 -0.49 28.58
CA VAL A 129 12.63 -1.48 29.61
C VAL A 129 11.53 -2.54 29.65
N ARG A 130 11.91 -3.81 29.51
CA ARG A 130 10.98 -4.94 29.69
C ARG A 130 11.04 -5.39 31.14
N GLU A 131 9.90 -5.36 31.80
CA GLU A 131 9.77 -5.77 33.20
C GLU A 131 8.68 -6.83 33.32
N LYS A 132 8.94 -7.85 34.12
CA LYS A 132 7.95 -8.89 34.41
C LYS A 132 7.05 -8.40 35.52
N GLU A 133 5.80 -8.15 35.20
CA GLU A 133 4.76 -7.80 36.16
C GLU A 133 3.81 -8.98 36.33
N THR A 134 3.25 -9.14 37.53
CA THR A 134 2.25 -10.18 37.79
C THR A 134 0.89 -9.62 37.44
N ASP A 135 0.18 -10.26 36.50
CA ASP A 135 -1.20 -9.90 36.16
C ASP A 135 -2.16 -10.20 37.32
N ALA A 136 -3.39 -9.71 37.24
CA ALA A 136 -4.44 -9.94 38.23
C ALA A 136 -4.68 -11.44 38.54
N ASP A 137 -4.36 -12.31 37.57
CA ASP A 137 -4.45 -13.78 37.68
C ASP A 137 -3.20 -14.46 38.27
N GLY A 138 -2.21 -13.70 38.74
CA GLY A 138 -0.98 -14.25 39.32
C GLY A 138 0.05 -14.75 38.29
N LYS A 139 -0.17 -14.48 36.99
CA LYS A 139 0.72 -14.92 35.91
C LYS A 139 1.76 -13.84 35.58
N PRO A 140 3.03 -14.19 35.35
CA PRO A 140 4.04 -13.23 34.91
C PRO A 140 3.76 -12.81 33.46
N VAL A 141 3.55 -11.52 33.25
CA VAL A 141 3.37 -10.88 31.95
C VAL A 141 4.53 -9.93 31.71
N ASP A 142 5.11 -9.98 30.51
CA ASP A 142 6.15 -9.03 30.11
C ASP A 142 5.49 -7.69 29.75
N VAL A 143 5.74 -6.67 30.57
CA VAL A 143 5.26 -5.30 30.35
C VAL A 143 6.41 -4.44 29.81
N ILE A 144 6.13 -3.67 28.78
CA ILE A 144 7.08 -2.71 28.21
C ILE A 144 6.84 -1.35 28.87
N TRP A 145 7.87 -0.84 29.54
CA TRP A 145 7.92 0.51 30.07
C TRP A 145 8.77 1.39 29.16
N TYR A 146 8.31 2.61 28.91
CA TYR A 146 9.10 3.63 28.24
C TYR A 146 9.61 4.64 29.26
N GLN A 147 10.91 4.89 29.20
CA GLN A 147 11.56 5.96 29.94
C GLN A 147 12.14 6.95 28.93
N TYR A 148 11.88 8.22 29.14
CA TYR A 148 12.42 9.29 28.32
C TYR A 148 13.50 10.03 29.10
N THR A 149 14.53 10.48 28.40
CA THR A 149 15.59 11.32 28.94
C THR A 149 15.78 12.51 28.01
N LEU A 150 15.60 13.72 28.54
CA LEU A 150 15.92 14.96 27.84
C LEU A 150 17.36 15.36 28.21
N LYS A 151 18.22 15.41 27.19
CA LYS A 151 19.59 15.87 27.31
C LYS A 151 19.66 17.32 26.86
N ILE A 152 20.05 18.18 27.79
CA ILE A 152 20.17 19.62 27.61
C ILE A 152 21.66 19.94 27.65
N GLY A 153 22.19 20.37 26.52
CA GLY A 153 23.53 20.93 26.42
C GLY A 153 23.47 22.44 26.61
N THR A 154 24.27 22.94 27.55
CA THR A 154 24.38 24.37 27.81
C THR A 154 25.83 24.83 27.80
N GLU A 155 26.02 26.07 27.39
CA GLU A 155 27.30 26.76 27.37
C GLU A 155 27.23 28.00 28.24
N SER A 156 28.28 28.24 29.02
CA SER A 156 28.44 29.48 29.77
C SER A 156 29.73 30.18 29.36
N SER A 157 29.64 31.48 29.14
CA SER A 157 30.78 32.37 28.92
C SER A 157 31.43 32.85 30.22
N GLN A 158 30.89 32.50 31.39
CA GLN A 158 31.28 33.07 32.68
C GLN A 158 32.32 32.25 33.48
N GLY A 159 32.97 31.26 32.85
CA GLY A 159 34.14 30.56 33.40
C GLY A 159 33.95 30.00 34.83
N LEU A 160 34.38 30.77 35.84
CA LEU A 160 34.35 30.40 37.27
C LEU A 160 32.93 30.38 37.86
N GLU A 161 32.02 31.25 37.41
CA GLU A 161 30.64 31.34 37.94
C GLU A 161 29.66 30.40 37.25
N ALA A 162 30.07 29.81 36.11
CA ALA A 162 29.25 28.90 35.33
C ALA A 162 28.67 27.73 36.14
N ASN A 163 29.41 27.23 37.14
CA ASN A 163 28.93 26.17 38.02
C ASN A 163 27.78 26.61 38.92
N ALA A 164 27.83 27.84 39.45
CA ALA A 164 26.78 28.36 40.31
C ALA A 164 25.48 28.55 39.51
N VAL A 165 25.59 29.15 38.33
CA VAL A 165 24.46 29.36 37.40
C VAL A 165 23.82 28.05 36.98
N ILE A 166 24.62 27.01 36.66
CA ILE A 166 24.10 25.69 36.31
C ILE A 166 23.39 25.02 37.48
N GLN A 167 23.93 25.13 38.70
CA GLN A 167 23.27 24.58 39.88
C GLN A 167 21.95 25.30 40.16
N GLU A 168 21.92 26.63 40.05
CA GLU A 168 20.70 27.42 40.16
C GLU A 168 19.68 27.00 39.12
N PHE A 169 20.07 26.89 37.84
CA PHE A 169 19.21 26.41 36.78
C PHE A 169 18.62 25.01 37.09
N VAL A 170 19.44 24.07 37.54
CA VAL A 170 18.97 22.73 37.94
C VAL A 170 17.99 22.81 39.10
N GLN A 171 18.21 23.69 40.09
CA GLN A 171 17.26 23.88 41.18
C GLN A 171 15.96 24.50 40.71
N THR A 172 16.00 25.47 39.79
CA THR A 172 14.79 26.08 39.25
C THR A 172 14.00 25.09 38.40
N LEU A 173 14.66 24.22 37.64
CA LEU A 173 14.01 23.10 36.94
C LEU A 173 13.30 22.16 37.91
N ARG A 174 13.88 21.88 39.08
CA ARG A 174 13.26 21.06 40.14
C ARG A 174 12.12 21.78 40.86
N ALA A 175 12.20 23.11 40.97
CA ALA A 175 11.19 23.93 41.65
C ALA A 175 9.97 24.24 40.77
N SER A 176 10.08 24.04 39.45
CA SER A 176 8.96 24.25 38.52
C SER A 176 7.83 23.23 38.76
N ASP A 177 6.63 23.72 39.07
CA ASP A 177 5.44 22.88 39.32
C ASP A 177 5.14 21.92 38.17
N PHE A 178 5.27 22.41 36.94
CA PHE A 178 5.03 21.60 35.75
C PHE A 178 6.11 20.53 35.58
N LEU A 179 7.39 20.93 35.58
CA LEU A 179 8.49 20.02 35.29
C LEU A 179 8.71 19.00 36.41
N ALA A 180 8.57 19.39 37.69
CA ALA A 180 8.66 18.50 38.84
C ALA A 180 7.60 17.39 38.84
N SER A 181 6.45 17.64 38.20
CA SER A 181 5.39 16.63 38.08
C SER A 181 5.77 15.50 37.11
N VAL A 182 6.58 15.78 36.08
CA VAL A 182 6.89 14.84 34.98
C VAL A 182 8.32 14.27 35.07
N ILE A 183 9.26 15.05 35.61
CA ILE A 183 10.66 14.66 35.78
C ILE A 183 10.81 13.86 37.08
N ASP A 184 11.58 12.78 37.01
CA ASP A 184 11.92 11.91 38.13
C ASP A 184 13.30 12.28 38.70
N GLU A 185 14.29 12.42 37.82
CA GLU A 185 15.68 12.72 38.20
C GLU A 185 16.29 13.77 37.28
N ILE A 186 17.08 14.70 37.85
CA ILE A 186 17.89 15.67 37.10
C ILE A 186 19.35 15.53 37.56
N SER A 187 20.24 15.25 36.61
CA SER A 187 21.67 15.05 36.86
C SER A 187 22.53 15.85 35.88
N VAL A 188 23.69 16.32 36.33
CA VAL A 188 24.70 16.98 35.48
C VAL A 188 25.73 15.92 35.10
N VAL A 189 25.75 15.50 33.83
CA VAL A 189 26.45 14.30 33.37
C VAL A 189 27.87 14.61 32.90
N SER A 190 28.08 15.75 32.27
CA SER A 190 29.40 16.10 31.77
C SER A 190 29.70 17.59 31.94
N ARG A 191 30.99 17.86 32.15
CA ARG A 191 31.59 19.20 32.14
C ARG A 191 32.80 19.14 31.22
N GLN A 192 32.78 19.91 30.14
CA GLN A 192 33.90 20.04 29.23
C GLN A 192 34.35 21.50 29.21
N ASN A 193 35.64 21.73 29.38
CA ASN A 193 36.23 23.04 29.19
C ASN A 193 36.78 23.09 27.77
N ASP A 194 36.22 23.95 26.93
CA ASP A 194 36.81 24.19 25.62
C ASP A 194 38.01 25.14 25.78
N ASN A 195 39.05 24.95 24.96
CA ASN A 195 40.27 25.77 24.97
C ASN A 195 40.00 27.28 24.76
N ASN A 196 38.78 27.63 24.34
CA ASN A 196 38.28 28.99 24.14
C ASN A 196 37.58 29.61 25.36
N ASN A 197 37.82 29.11 26.58
CA ASN A 197 37.31 29.70 27.83
C ASN A 197 35.78 29.59 28.00
N HIS A 198 35.15 28.65 27.27
CA HIS A 198 33.74 28.30 27.39
C HIS A 198 33.60 26.97 28.13
N MET A 199 32.72 26.96 29.14
CA MET A 199 32.38 25.73 29.86
C MET A 199 31.09 25.15 29.28
N GLN A 200 31.19 23.94 28.75
CA GLN A 200 30.07 23.14 28.26
C GLN A 200 29.58 22.20 29.36
N TYR A 201 28.27 22.18 29.55
CA TYR A 201 27.58 21.29 30.49
C TYR A 201 26.57 20.45 29.75
N GLN A 202 26.39 19.21 30.20
CA GLN A 202 25.26 18.38 29.81
C GLN A 202 24.43 18.04 31.03
N ILE A 203 23.14 18.33 30.96
CA ILE A 203 22.15 18.04 31.98
C ILE A 203 21.21 16.98 31.42
N ASP A 204 21.05 15.87 32.13
CA ASP A 204 20.12 14.82 31.78
C ASP A 204 18.92 14.90 32.73
N CYS A 205 17.74 15.13 32.15
CA CYS A 205 16.46 15.11 32.83
C CYS A 205 15.74 13.80 32.49
N VAL A 206 15.63 12.91 33.46
CA VAL A 206 14.97 11.60 33.32
C VAL A 206 13.51 11.75 33.72
N PHE A 207 12.59 11.37 32.81
CA PHE A 207 11.16 11.44 33.06
C PHE A 207 10.64 10.18 33.75
N LYS A 208 9.53 10.35 34.47
CA LYS A 208 8.80 9.23 35.09
C LYS A 208 8.41 8.21 34.01
N ARG A 209 8.50 6.93 34.37
CA ARG A 209 8.21 5.83 33.43
C ARG A 209 6.74 5.83 33.06
N ALA A 210 6.45 5.67 31.77
CA ALA A 210 5.12 5.47 31.26
C ALA A 210 4.95 4.03 30.79
N ARG A 211 3.85 3.39 31.18
CA ARG A 211 3.48 2.06 30.68
C ARG A 211 3.14 2.18 29.20
N SER A 212 3.65 1.26 28.39
CA SER A 212 3.15 1.11 27.03
C SER A 212 1.72 0.60 27.11
N ASP A 213 0.74 1.46 26.82
CA ASP A 213 -0.61 1.03 26.49
C ASP A 213 -0.57 0.36 25.11
N SER A 214 -0.03 -0.86 25.03
CA SER A 214 -0.25 -1.72 23.87
C SER A 214 -1.67 -2.27 23.99
N GLY A 215 -2.65 -1.47 23.59
CA GLY A 215 -4.03 -1.93 23.63
C GLY A 215 -5.09 -0.88 23.36
N ARG A 216 -5.06 -0.22 22.19
CA ARG A 216 -6.27 0.04 21.40
C ARG A 216 -5.96 -0.01 19.91
#